data_AF-A0A0R1YJQ5-F1
#
_entry.id   AF-A0A0R1YJQ5-F1
#
_cell.length_a   1.000
_cell.length_b   1.000
_cell.length_c   1.000
_cell.angle_alpha   90.00
_cell.angle_beta   90.00
_cell.angle_gamma   90.00
#
_symmetry.space_group_name_H-M   'P 1'
#
loop_
_entity.id
_entity.type
_entity.pdbx_description
1 polymer ?
#
loop_
_entity_poly.entity_id
_entity_poly.type
_entity_poly.pdbx_seq_one_letter_code
_entity_poly.pdbx_strand_id
1 'polypeptide(L)'
;MSIIVLAGAWYFTGGTPSSLNDLVQQATNMVTPKTTNDTTTGDLAKLTYQSGKPAFIYVNHNKAKLNPQKWQTNHVVYSVLDHFNRTSTGNLAYLESRNLASDSNRVRQYVEPTGWHQKFVDGQPIINRGHLIAYSISKGINQNGQYNPADTSGDQNNPKNLFTQTAFSNQRIQTIFEQKIRDALRDGKRVIFFAKPEFRDHELMARGIHLEAISTDKSLNFNVYLYNVQPNVSFDYATGRSTIDRNMHVPDP
;
A
#
# COMPACT_ATOMS: atom_id res chain seq x y z
N MET A 1 37.68 5.06 9.82
CA MET A 1 36.54 5.11 8.88
C MET A 1 35.46 4.20 9.44
N SER A 2 34.60 4.76 10.29
CA SER A 2 33.58 4.00 11.01
C SER A 2 32.34 3.88 10.14
N ILE A 3 31.96 2.64 9.82
CA ILE A 3 30.73 2.31 9.10
C ILE A 3 29.62 2.20 10.14
N ILE A 4 28.68 3.14 10.12
CA ILE A 4 27.45 3.06 10.91
C ILE A 4 26.46 2.21 10.10
N VAL A 5 26.29 0.96 10.51
CA VAL A 5 25.17 0.11 10.09
C VAL A 5 24.05 0.35 11.09
N LEU A 6 23.01 1.08 10.68
CA LEU A 6 21.77 1.20 11.45
C LEU A 6 20.93 -0.06 11.25
N ALA A 7 21.26 -1.11 12.01
CA ALA A 7 20.35 -2.20 12.29
C ALA A 7 19.35 -1.70 13.33
N GLY A 8 18.07 -1.56 12.94
CA GLY A 8 17.00 -1.18 13.85
C GLY A 8 16.78 -2.26 14.92
N ALA A 9 17.42 -2.08 16.07
CA ALA A 9 17.13 -2.83 17.29
C ALA A 9 15.79 -2.35 17.84
N TRP A 10 14.79 -3.23 17.85
CA TRP A 10 13.54 -3.00 18.56
C TRP A 10 13.78 -3.29 20.04
N TYR A 11 13.95 -2.23 20.84
CA TYR A 11 13.88 -2.32 22.29
C TYR A 11 12.41 -2.47 22.69
N PHE A 12 11.98 -3.70 22.98
CA PHE A 12 10.78 -3.94 23.77
C PHE A 12 11.16 -3.87 25.25
N THR A 13 10.84 -2.78 25.92
CA THR A 13 10.82 -2.74 27.38
C THR A 13 9.44 -3.24 27.85
N GLY A 14 9.39 -4.48 28.31
CA GLY A 14 8.21 -5.02 28.99
C GLY A 14 8.25 -6.54 29.13
N GLY A 15 8.56 -7.02 30.34
CA GLY A 15 8.27 -8.34 30.94
C GLY A 15 8.27 -9.61 30.07
N THR A 16 9.14 -10.57 30.41
CA THR A 16 9.05 -11.96 29.94
C THR A 16 7.71 -12.61 30.33
N PRO A 17 6.88 -13.12 29.40
CA PRO A 17 5.68 -13.86 29.73
C PRO A 17 6.02 -15.21 30.38
N SER A 18 5.37 -15.53 31.50
CA SER A 18 5.64 -16.72 32.30
C SER A 18 4.88 -17.99 31.86
N SER A 19 4.07 -17.94 30.80
CA SER A 19 3.35 -19.13 30.33
C SER A 19 2.92 -19.07 28.85
N LEU A 20 2.74 -20.24 28.24
CA LEU A 20 2.18 -20.39 26.89
C LEU A 20 0.75 -19.82 26.78
N ASN A 21 0.00 -19.78 27.88
CA ASN A 21 -1.35 -19.22 27.92
C ASN A 21 -1.34 -17.69 27.81
N ASP A 22 -0.32 -17.02 28.35
CA ASP A 22 -0.15 -15.56 28.21
C ASP A 22 0.25 -15.16 26.79
N LEU A 23 1.04 -15.99 26.11
CA LEU A 23 1.36 -15.86 24.68
C LEU A 23 0.11 -16.05 23.80
N VAL A 24 -0.75 -17.01 24.13
CA VAL A 24 -2.02 -17.25 23.41
C VAL A 24 -3.03 -16.13 23.69
N GLN A 25 -3.10 -15.58 24.91
CA GLN A 25 -3.94 -14.42 25.22
C GLN A 25 -3.42 -13.12 24.59
N GLN A 26 -2.11 -12.90 24.53
CA GLN A 26 -1.52 -11.77 23.81
C GLN A 26 -1.68 -11.92 22.28
N ALA A 27 -1.59 -13.14 21.74
CA ALA A 27 -1.84 -13.40 20.32
C ALA A 27 -3.32 -13.28 19.93
N THR A 28 -4.25 -13.61 20.84
CA THR A 28 -5.70 -13.45 20.61
C THR A 28 -6.17 -12.01 20.78
N ASN A 29 -5.48 -11.20 21.60
CA ASN A 29 -5.72 -9.75 21.70
C ASN A 29 -5.08 -8.93 20.56
N MET A 30 -4.23 -9.54 19.72
CA MET A 30 -3.72 -8.93 18.47
C MET A 30 -4.63 -9.20 17.25
N VAL A 31 -5.80 -9.82 17.46
CA VAL A 31 -6.77 -10.06 16.40
C VAL A 31 -7.79 -8.92 16.34
N THR A 32 -7.52 -8.00 15.42
CA THR A 32 -8.45 -7.06 14.78
C THR A 32 -8.92 -5.87 15.63
N PRO A 33 -8.56 -4.63 15.28
CA PRO A 33 -9.41 -3.50 15.58
C PRO A 33 -10.80 -3.81 15.01
N LYS A 34 -11.83 -3.73 15.86
CA LYS A 34 -13.23 -3.90 15.46
C LYS A 34 -13.66 -2.67 14.64
N THR A 35 -13.22 -2.59 13.38
CA THR A 35 -13.68 -1.60 12.40
C THR A 35 -14.96 -2.10 11.76
N THR A 36 -16.10 -1.81 12.38
CA THR A 36 -17.45 -2.06 11.84
C THR A 36 -17.90 -0.97 10.86
N ASN A 37 -17.02 -0.53 9.95
CA ASN A 37 -17.39 0.35 8.85
C ASN A 37 -17.29 -0.44 7.55
N ASP A 38 -18.18 -1.43 7.39
CA ASP A 38 -18.32 -2.13 6.12
C ASP A 38 -19.02 -1.20 5.13
N THR A 39 -18.22 -0.47 4.35
CA THR A 39 -18.74 0.28 3.22
C THR A 39 -18.97 -0.72 2.09
N THR A 40 -20.18 -0.76 1.54
CA THR A 40 -20.40 -1.35 0.22
C THR A 40 -19.49 -0.63 -0.79
N THR A 41 -19.25 -1.16 -2.00
CA THR A 41 -18.44 -0.47 -3.03
C THR A 41 -19.13 0.79 -3.58
N GLY A 42 -19.70 1.63 -2.71
CA GLY A 42 -20.00 3.01 -3.00
C GLY A 42 -18.74 3.77 -3.40
N ASP A 43 -18.93 5.02 -3.79
CA ASP A 43 -17.88 5.86 -4.34
C ASP A 43 -16.82 6.20 -3.27
N LEU A 44 -15.78 5.36 -3.18
CA LEU A 44 -14.69 5.50 -2.21
C LEU A 44 -14.00 6.87 -2.30
N ALA A 45 -14.03 7.52 -3.47
CA ALA A 45 -13.51 8.87 -3.66
C ALA A 45 -14.30 9.95 -2.89
N LYS A 46 -15.55 9.67 -2.50
CA LYS A 46 -16.38 10.58 -1.67
C LYS A 46 -16.06 10.49 -0.18
N LEU A 47 -15.31 9.48 0.26
CA LEU A 47 -14.93 9.37 1.67
C LEU A 47 -13.99 10.52 2.06
N THR A 48 -14.18 11.00 3.28
CA THR A 48 -13.32 12.00 3.91
C THR A 48 -12.83 11.42 5.23
N TYR A 49 -11.52 11.42 5.44
CA TYR A 49 -10.92 10.93 6.68
C TYR A 49 -11.38 11.80 7.87
N GLN A 50 -11.65 11.16 8.99
CA GLN A 50 -11.95 11.84 10.26
C GLN A 50 -10.76 11.63 11.20
N SER A 51 -10.13 12.74 11.62
CA SER A 51 -9.02 12.74 12.58
C SER A 51 -9.35 11.88 13.81
N GLY A 52 -8.39 11.05 14.21
CA GLY A 52 -8.51 10.10 15.32
C GLY A 52 -9.16 8.76 14.95
N LYS A 53 -9.64 8.56 13.72
CA LYS A 53 -10.17 7.26 13.25
C LYS A 53 -9.07 6.37 12.63
N PRO A 54 -9.28 5.05 12.51
CA PRO A 54 -8.34 4.17 11.81
C PRO A 54 -8.03 4.65 10.40
N ALA A 55 -6.77 4.50 9.99
CA ALA A 55 -6.28 4.98 8.69
C ALA A 55 -6.66 4.10 7.48
N PHE A 56 -7.41 3.02 7.73
CA PHE A 56 -8.01 2.19 6.69
C PHE A 56 -9.35 1.62 7.15
N ILE A 57 -10.16 1.19 6.20
CA ILE A 57 -11.43 0.48 6.44
C ILE A 57 -11.48 -0.81 5.63
N TYR A 58 -12.27 -1.76 6.12
CA TYR A 58 -12.66 -2.91 5.34
C TYR A 58 -13.78 -2.53 4.38
N VAL A 59 -13.71 -3.07 3.17
CA VAL A 59 -14.71 -2.86 2.11
C VAL A 59 -15.27 -4.22 1.75
N ASN A 60 -16.58 -4.30 1.49
CA ASN A 60 -17.24 -5.54 1.07
C ASN A 60 -16.93 -6.71 2.01
N HIS A 61 -17.10 -6.52 3.32
CA HIS A 61 -16.81 -7.50 4.37
C HIS A 61 -15.36 -8.04 4.32
N ASN A 62 -14.41 -7.21 3.89
CA ASN A 62 -13.01 -7.58 3.65
C ASN A 62 -12.86 -8.74 2.64
N LYS A 63 -13.74 -8.80 1.63
CA LYS A 63 -13.70 -9.81 0.56
C LYS A 63 -13.46 -9.15 -0.79
N ALA A 64 -12.40 -9.58 -1.48
CA ALA A 64 -12.14 -9.19 -2.85
C ALA A 64 -13.29 -9.64 -3.77
N LYS A 65 -13.63 -8.80 -4.75
CA LYS A 65 -14.57 -9.12 -5.83
C LYS A 65 -13.89 -9.75 -7.04
N LEU A 66 -12.58 -9.92 -6.96
CA LEU A 66 -11.73 -10.52 -7.98
C LEU A 66 -12.06 -12.00 -8.18
N ASN A 67 -12.06 -12.46 -9.44
CA ASN A 67 -12.25 -13.87 -9.76
C ASN A 67 -10.89 -14.57 -9.96
N PRO A 68 -10.49 -15.47 -9.04
CA PRO A 68 -9.18 -16.12 -9.09
C PRO A 68 -8.96 -17.07 -10.27
N GLN A 69 -10.03 -17.48 -10.95
CA GLN A 69 -9.96 -18.45 -12.05
C GLN A 69 -9.74 -17.78 -13.42
N LYS A 70 -9.94 -16.46 -13.53
CA LYS A 70 -9.86 -15.73 -14.79
C LYS A 70 -8.43 -15.34 -15.19
N TRP A 71 -7.45 -15.60 -14.33
CA TRP A 71 -6.07 -15.17 -14.54
C TRP A 71 -5.13 -16.35 -14.34
N GLN A 72 -4.22 -16.55 -15.30
CA GLN A 72 -3.31 -17.70 -15.30
C GLN A 72 -1.86 -17.32 -15.65
N THR A 73 -1.64 -16.11 -16.14
CA THR A 73 -0.34 -15.67 -16.66
C THR A 73 0.26 -14.61 -15.76
N ASN A 74 1.54 -14.75 -15.42
CA ASN A 74 2.31 -13.77 -14.67
C ASN A 74 2.51 -12.49 -15.48
N HIS A 75 1.81 -11.42 -15.08
CA HIS A 75 1.92 -10.10 -15.68
C HIS A 75 1.22 -9.06 -14.79
N VAL A 76 1.45 -7.79 -15.09
CA VAL A 76 0.69 -6.67 -14.56
C VAL A 76 -0.01 -5.95 -15.71
N VAL A 77 -1.30 -5.71 -15.56
CA VAL A 77 -2.04 -4.79 -16.43
C VAL A 77 -1.88 -3.39 -15.86
N TYR A 78 -0.94 -2.65 -16.42
CA TYR A 78 -0.77 -1.22 -16.13
C TYR A 78 -1.78 -0.41 -16.95
N SER A 79 -2.72 0.23 -16.28
CA SER A 79 -3.69 1.09 -16.94
C SER A 79 -3.03 2.33 -17.54
N VAL A 80 -3.61 2.86 -18.62
CA VAL A 80 -3.25 4.19 -19.11
C VAL A 80 -3.58 5.24 -18.07
N LEU A 81 -2.76 6.29 -18.01
CA LEU A 81 -3.08 7.46 -17.20
C LEU A 81 -4.35 8.12 -17.76
N ASP A 82 -5.17 8.71 -16.88
CA ASP A 82 -6.31 9.50 -17.32
C ASP A 82 -5.87 10.86 -17.92
N HIS A 83 -6.84 11.67 -18.32
CA HIS A 83 -6.58 12.97 -18.96
C HIS A 83 -5.92 14.01 -18.03
N PHE A 84 -5.83 13.75 -16.72
CA PHE A 84 -5.04 14.55 -15.77
C PHE A 84 -3.66 13.94 -15.50
N ASN A 85 -3.27 12.89 -16.22
CA ASN A 85 -2.07 12.08 -16.00
C ASN A 85 -2.08 11.29 -14.68
N ARG A 86 -3.27 10.89 -14.20
CA ARG A 86 -3.42 10.14 -12.93
C ARG A 86 -3.60 8.64 -13.17
N THR A 87 -3.22 7.83 -12.18
CA THR A 87 -3.39 6.36 -12.15
C THR A 87 -4.80 5.93 -11.71
N SER A 88 -5.85 6.67 -12.09
CA SER A 88 -7.22 6.56 -11.54
C SER A 88 -7.99 5.30 -11.94
N THR A 89 -7.58 4.60 -13.01
CA THR A 89 -8.19 3.33 -13.44
C THR A 89 -7.74 2.14 -12.58
N GLY A 90 -6.59 2.25 -11.91
CA GLY A 90 -5.98 1.18 -11.12
C GLY A 90 -5.24 0.13 -11.95
N ASN A 91 -4.42 -0.67 -11.29
CA ASN A 91 -3.58 -1.72 -11.89
C ASN A 91 -3.98 -3.09 -11.33
N LEU A 92 -3.88 -4.10 -12.18
CA LEU A 92 -4.19 -5.48 -11.82
C LEU A 92 -2.97 -6.37 -12.06
N ALA A 93 -2.57 -7.15 -11.07
CA ALA A 93 -1.40 -8.00 -11.13
C ALA A 93 -1.79 -9.47 -10.90
N TYR A 94 -1.16 -10.38 -11.64
CA TYR A 94 -1.11 -11.80 -11.32
C TYR A 94 0.31 -12.16 -10.92
N LEU A 95 0.49 -12.46 -9.63
CA LEU A 95 1.77 -12.57 -8.97
C LEU A 95 2.05 -14.00 -8.51
N GLU A 96 3.32 -14.37 -8.53
CA GLU A 96 3.85 -15.66 -8.12
C GLU A 96 5.13 -15.46 -7.29
N SER A 97 5.64 -16.52 -6.65
CA SER A 97 6.85 -16.46 -5.81
C SER A 97 8.05 -15.83 -6.51
N ARG A 98 8.16 -16.01 -7.84
CA ARG A 98 9.22 -15.43 -8.67
C ARG A 98 9.17 -13.92 -8.79
N ASN A 99 8.09 -13.25 -8.38
CA ASN A 99 8.03 -11.77 -8.36
C ASN A 99 8.56 -11.15 -7.05
N LEU A 100 8.99 -11.94 -6.08
CA LEU A 100 9.61 -11.40 -4.86
C LEU A 100 10.96 -10.75 -5.18
N ALA A 101 11.07 -9.44 -4.97
CA ALA A 101 12.28 -8.66 -5.23
C ALA A 101 13.18 -8.52 -3.98
N SER A 102 14.49 -8.45 -4.21
CA SER A 102 15.47 -8.06 -3.18
C SER A 102 15.62 -6.54 -3.16
N ASP A 103 15.74 -5.93 -1.99
CA ASP A 103 15.97 -4.49 -1.87
C ASP A 103 17.32 -4.03 -2.44
N SER A 104 18.27 -4.96 -2.66
CA SER A 104 19.60 -4.67 -3.23
C SER A 104 19.56 -4.09 -4.64
N ASN A 105 18.48 -4.32 -5.40
CA ASN A 105 18.35 -3.86 -6.79
C ASN A 105 17.57 -2.54 -6.89
N ARG A 106 17.30 -1.87 -5.74
CA ARG A 106 16.65 -0.57 -5.73
C ARG A 106 17.60 0.53 -6.17
N VAL A 107 17.08 1.44 -6.99
CA VAL A 107 17.78 2.63 -7.47
C VAL A 107 17.02 3.88 -7.07
N ARG A 108 17.67 5.04 -7.23
CA ARG A 108 17.02 6.33 -6.98
C ARG A 108 15.80 6.50 -7.88
N GLN A 109 14.67 6.82 -7.28
CA GLN A 109 13.43 7.13 -8.00
C GLN A 109 13.36 8.61 -8.35
N TYR A 110 12.75 8.93 -9.49
CA TYR A 110 12.70 10.30 -10.02
C TYR A 110 11.33 10.73 -10.56
N VAL A 111 10.41 9.80 -10.84
CA VAL A 111 9.07 10.17 -11.32
C VAL A 111 8.30 10.91 -10.23
N GLU A 112 7.76 12.08 -10.55
CA GLU A 112 6.90 12.85 -9.65
C GLU A 112 5.47 12.75 -10.18
N PRO A 113 4.57 12.01 -9.50
CA PRO A 113 3.17 11.90 -9.91
C PRO A 113 2.42 13.23 -9.77
N THR A 114 1.17 13.25 -10.22
CA THR A 114 0.29 14.40 -10.03
C THR A 114 0.20 14.83 -8.55
N GLY A 115 0.07 16.12 -8.31
CA GLY A 115 -0.01 16.68 -6.95
C GLY A 115 1.28 16.58 -6.13
N TRP A 116 2.43 16.31 -6.76
CA TRP A 116 3.69 16.18 -6.04
C TRP A 116 4.22 17.53 -5.53
N HIS A 117 4.11 17.73 -4.22
CA HIS A 117 4.63 18.89 -3.51
C HIS A 117 5.36 18.49 -2.22
N GLN A 118 6.58 17.97 -2.37
CA GLN A 118 7.34 17.46 -1.23
C GLN A 118 7.66 18.57 -0.22
N LYS A 119 7.45 18.25 1.07
CA LYS A 119 7.87 19.04 2.22
C LYS A 119 8.43 18.12 3.30
N PHE A 120 9.04 18.74 4.31
CA PHE A 120 9.51 18.06 5.49
C PHE A 120 8.82 18.65 6.71
N VAL A 121 8.35 17.79 7.60
CA VAL A 121 7.79 18.15 8.91
C VAL A 121 8.57 17.36 9.95
N ASP A 122 9.11 18.06 10.94
CA ASP A 122 10.00 17.50 11.98
C ASP A 122 11.17 16.70 11.39
N GLY A 123 11.72 17.19 10.28
CA GLY A 123 12.85 16.58 9.57
C GLY A 123 12.50 15.34 8.73
N GLN A 124 11.22 14.94 8.66
CA GLN A 124 10.78 13.77 7.90
C GLN A 124 9.99 14.16 6.63
N PRO A 125 10.17 13.45 5.51
CA PRO A 125 9.37 13.67 4.31
C PRO A 125 7.91 13.29 4.56
N ILE A 126 6.98 14.06 4.00
CA ILE A 126 5.54 13.85 4.24
C ILE A 126 4.84 13.06 3.12
N ILE A 127 5.46 12.96 1.95
CA ILE A 127 4.96 12.16 0.81
C ILE A 127 6.08 11.30 0.22
N ASN A 128 5.65 10.18 -0.36
CA ASN A 128 6.43 9.20 -1.11
C ASN A 128 5.79 8.95 -2.48
N ARG A 129 6.57 8.33 -3.36
CA ARG A 129 6.08 7.75 -4.61
C ARG A 129 5.37 6.45 -4.26
N GLY A 130 4.05 6.51 -4.13
CA GLY A 130 3.23 5.34 -3.79
C GLY A 130 3.11 4.41 -4.99
N HIS A 131 3.69 3.21 -4.90
CA HIS A 131 3.48 2.18 -5.92
C HIS A 131 2.09 1.57 -5.78
N LEU A 132 1.38 1.39 -6.90
CA LEU A 132 0.15 0.60 -6.90
C LEU A 132 0.51 -0.89 -6.75
N ILE A 133 1.43 -1.37 -7.57
CA ILE A 133 2.07 -2.69 -7.44
C ILE A 133 3.49 -2.49 -6.94
N ALA A 134 3.74 -2.87 -5.69
CA ALA A 134 5.00 -2.59 -5.02
C ALA A 134 6.21 -3.24 -5.70
N TYR A 135 7.35 -2.57 -5.62
CA TYR A 135 8.65 -3.11 -6.02
C TYR A 135 8.88 -4.54 -5.48
N SER A 136 8.59 -4.75 -4.19
CA SER A 136 8.87 -6.00 -3.48
C SER A 136 8.13 -7.23 -4.03
N ILE A 137 7.07 -7.02 -4.82
CA ILE A 137 6.22 -8.07 -5.39
C ILE A 137 6.11 -7.98 -6.92
N SER A 138 6.97 -7.20 -7.59
CA SER A 138 6.92 -7.00 -9.04
C SER A 138 8.21 -7.40 -9.76
N LYS A 139 9.08 -8.19 -9.12
CA LYS A 139 10.33 -8.65 -9.76
C LYS A 139 10.05 -9.29 -11.12
N GLY A 140 10.82 -8.89 -12.12
CA GLY A 140 10.71 -9.43 -13.47
C GLY A 140 9.59 -8.82 -14.28
N ILE A 141 8.74 -7.96 -13.72
CA ILE A 141 7.70 -7.26 -14.47
C ILE A 141 8.29 -5.98 -15.06
N ASN A 142 8.36 -5.90 -16.39
CA ASN A 142 8.83 -4.69 -17.07
C ASN A 142 7.75 -3.60 -17.12
N GLN A 143 8.09 -2.41 -17.65
CA GLN A 143 7.16 -1.27 -17.71
C GLN A 143 5.92 -1.49 -18.58
N ASN A 144 5.94 -2.48 -19.47
CA ASN A 144 4.78 -2.90 -20.27
C ASN A 144 3.92 -3.96 -19.56
N GLY A 145 4.30 -4.33 -18.33
CA GLY A 145 3.59 -5.31 -17.54
C GLY A 145 3.95 -6.76 -17.83
N GLN A 146 4.88 -7.01 -18.76
CA GLN A 146 5.25 -8.36 -19.16
C GLN A 146 6.33 -8.92 -18.24
N TYR A 147 6.21 -10.20 -17.89
CA TYR A 147 7.24 -10.90 -17.12
C TYR A 147 8.44 -11.28 -18.00
N ASN A 148 9.64 -10.93 -17.55
CA ASN A 148 10.90 -11.35 -18.10
C ASN A 148 11.80 -11.90 -16.96
N PRO A 149 12.16 -13.19 -16.96
CA PRO A 149 12.99 -13.78 -15.91
C PRO A 149 14.42 -13.22 -15.85
N ALA A 150 14.90 -12.55 -16.92
CA ALA A 150 16.21 -11.89 -16.92
C ALA A 150 16.19 -10.56 -16.15
N ASP A 151 15.01 -9.98 -15.90
CA ASP A 151 14.89 -8.77 -15.09
C ASP A 151 14.82 -9.15 -13.60
N THR A 152 15.82 -8.68 -12.85
CA THR A 152 15.99 -8.97 -11.43
C THR A 152 15.47 -7.86 -10.53
N SER A 153 14.94 -6.78 -11.11
CA SER A 153 14.34 -5.65 -10.40
C SER A 153 12.82 -5.77 -10.36
N GLY A 154 12.21 -5.19 -9.32
CA GLY A 154 10.80 -4.80 -9.36
C GLY A 154 10.57 -3.48 -10.10
N ASP A 155 9.32 -3.11 -10.29
CA ASP A 155 8.94 -1.83 -10.87
C ASP A 155 9.31 -0.68 -9.92
N GLN A 156 9.98 0.37 -10.44
CA GLN A 156 10.50 1.47 -9.62
C GLN A 156 10.05 2.86 -10.07
N ASN A 157 10.04 3.11 -11.38
CA ASN A 157 9.84 4.44 -11.96
C ASN A 157 8.81 4.42 -13.11
N ASN A 158 7.84 3.50 -13.10
CA ASN A 158 6.80 3.49 -14.12
C ASN A 158 5.71 4.52 -13.77
N PRO A 159 5.49 5.56 -14.59
CA PRO A 159 4.47 6.57 -14.31
C PRO A 159 3.06 6.00 -14.17
N LYS A 160 2.76 4.88 -14.84
CA LYS A 160 1.47 4.17 -14.76
C LYS A 160 1.28 3.40 -13.45
N ASN A 161 2.30 3.34 -12.60
CA ASN A 161 2.31 2.58 -11.36
C ASN A 161 2.57 3.45 -10.13
N LEU A 162 2.53 4.78 -10.27
CA LEU A 162 2.86 5.71 -9.20
C LEU A 162 1.75 6.73 -8.96
N PHE A 163 1.53 7.07 -7.69
CA PHE A 163 0.72 8.20 -7.26
C PHE A 163 1.37 8.92 -6.08
N THR A 164 0.98 10.17 -5.82
CA THR A 164 1.43 10.91 -4.63
C THR A 164 0.76 10.34 -3.39
N GLN A 165 1.52 9.65 -2.55
CA GLN A 165 1.04 9.03 -1.32
C GLN A 165 1.75 9.63 -0.11
N THR A 166 1.02 9.88 0.96
CA THR A 166 1.60 10.28 2.26
C THR A 166 2.59 9.25 2.77
N ALA A 167 3.65 9.70 3.43
CA ALA A 167 4.67 8.81 3.98
C ALA A 167 4.06 7.81 4.96
N PHE A 168 3.12 8.25 5.80
CA PHE A 168 2.39 7.38 6.73
C PHE A 168 1.56 6.31 6.01
N SER A 169 0.67 6.69 5.08
CA SER A 169 -0.14 5.72 4.33
C SER A 169 0.74 4.72 3.57
N ASN A 170 1.83 5.18 2.96
CA ASN A 170 2.76 4.36 2.20
C ASN A 170 3.55 3.36 3.09
N GLN A 171 4.20 3.85 4.14
CA GLN A 171 5.18 3.08 4.90
C GLN A 171 4.57 2.32 6.09
N ARG A 172 3.46 2.81 6.65
CA ARG A 172 2.82 2.23 7.84
C ARG A 172 1.60 1.40 7.47
N ILE A 173 0.75 1.92 6.58
CA ILE A 173 -0.55 1.30 6.30
C ILE A 173 -0.47 0.32 5.14
N GLN A 174 -0.05 0.77 3.95
CA GLN A 174 -0.03 -0.07 2.75
C GLN A 174 0.92 -1.27 2.89
N THR A 175 2.05 -1.08 3.59
CA THR A 175 3.03 -2.13 3.87
C THR A 175 2.41 -3.33 4.61
N ILE A 176 1.36 -3.15 5.43
CA ILE A 176 0.65 -4.25 6.11
C ILE A 176 0.02 -5.21 5.08
N PHE A 177 -0.65 -4.65 4.06
CA PHE A 177 -1.35 -5.44 3.05
C PHE A 177 -0.39 -6.04 2.03
N GLU A 178 0.65 -5.28 1.66
CA GLU A 178 1.72 -5.82 0.83
C GLU A 178 2.47 -6.97 1.53
N GLN A 179 2.63 -6.92 2.86
CA GLN A 179 3.24 -8.02 3.61
C GLN A 179 2.40 -9.29 3.50
N LYS A 180 1.07 -9.20 3.63
CA LYS A 180 0.18 -10.36 3.44
C LYS A 180 0.34 -10.99 2.05
N ILE A 181 0.52 -10.17 1.02
CA ILE A 181 0.80 -10.66 -0.33
C ILE A 181 2.18 -11.32 -0.38
N ARG A 182 3.23 -10.67 0.15
CA ARG A 182 4.59 -11.22 0.20
C ARG A 182 4.63 -12.58 0.88
N ASP A 183 3.94 -12.73 2.02
CA ASP A 183 3.87 -13.99 2.76
C ASP A 183 3.18 -15.08 1.92
N ALA A 184 2.05 -14.76 1.29
CA ALA A 184 1.39 -15.69 0.39
C ALA A 184 2.28 -16.13 -0.79
N LEU A 185 3.03 -15.19 -1.39
CA LEU A 185 3.98 -15.51 -2.46
C LEU A 185 5.15 -16.37 -1.96
N ARG A 186 5.63 -16.15 -0.72
CA ARG A 186 6.66 -16.99 -0.08
C ARG A 186 6.16 -18.42 0.15
N ASP A 187 4.89 -18.58 0.48
CA ASP A 187 4.22 -19.87 0.65
C ASP A 187 3.94 -20.60 -0.69
N GLY A 188 4.42 -20.08 -1.83
CA GLY A 188 4.18 -20.70 -3.14
C GLY A 188 2.80 -20.41 -3.74
N LYS A 189 2.02 -19.51 -3.14
CA LYS A 189 0.68 -19.16 -3.64
C LYS A 189 0.78 -18.21 -4.83
N ARG A 190 -0.28 -18.22 -5.63
CA ARG A 190 -0.48 -17.27 -6.73
C ARG A 190 -1.54 -16.27 -6.31
N VAL A 191 -1.27 -14.99 -6.47
CA VAL A 191 -2.11 -13.89 -5.96
C VAL A 191 -2.53 -12.99 -7.10
N ILE A 192 -3.83 -12.73 -7.20
CA ILE A 192 -4.36 -11.63 -8.00
C ILE A 192 -4.53 -10.44 -7.09
N PHE A 193 -3.93 -9.32 -7.48
CA PHE A 193 -3.88 -8.10 -6.70
C PHE A 193 -4.32 -6.91 -7.55
N PHE A 194 -5.34 -6.20 -7.09
CA PHE A 194 -5.83 -4.97 -7.70
C PHE A 194 -5.55 -3.79 -6.76
N ALA A 195 -5.05 -2.71 -7.32
CA ALA A 195 -4.75 -1.48 -6.59
C ALA A 195 -5.25 -0.28 -7.39
N LYS A 196 -6.08 0.58 -6.79
CA LYS A 196 -6.68 1.74 -7.43
C LYS A 196 -6.66 2.97 -6.51
N PRO A 197 -5.84 3.98 -6.79
CA PRO A 197 -5.94 5.27 -6.13
C PRO A 197 -7.29 5.92 -6.45
N GLU A 198 -7.96 6.43 -5.42
CA GLU A 198 -9.29 7.05 -5.54
C GLU A 198 -9.16 8.57 -5.54
N PHE A 199 -9.44 9.20 -6.68
CA PHE A 199 -9.44 10.65 -6.87
C PHE A 199 -10.87 11.17 -6.91
N ARG A 200 -11.16 12.28 -6.22
CA ARG A 200 -12.45 12.94 -6.33
C ARG A 200 -12.42 13.92 -7.49
N ASP A 201 -13.32 13.76 -8.45
CA ASP A 201 -13.47 14.67 -9.59
C ASP A 201 -12.11 14.98 -10.28
N HIS A 202 -11.70 16.25 -10.27
CA HIS A 202 -10.48 16.77 -10.90
C HIS A 202 -9.28 16.86 -9.94
N GLU A 203 -9.34 16.24 -8.76
CA GLU A 203 -8.24 16.29 -7.79
C GLU A 203 -6.94 15.67 -8.33
N LEU A 204 -5.81 16.31 -8.08
CA LEU A 204 -4.50 15.84 -8.53
C LEU A 204 -3.83 14.89 -7.53
N MET A 205 -4.27 14.85 -6.28
CA MET A 205 -3.81 13.90 -5.26
C MET A 205 -4.96 12.99 -4.84
N ALA A 206 -4.72 11.69 -4.77
CA ALA A 206 -5.76 10.73 -4.40
C ALA A 206 -6.15 10.87 -2.92
N ARG A 207 -7.44 10.70 -2.61
CA ARG A 207 -7.98 10.67 -1.24
C ARG A 207 -7.55 9.44 -0.46
N GLY A 208 -7.24 8.36 -1.18
CA GLY A 208 -6.85 7.07 -0.65
C GLY A 208 -6.52 6.09 -1.77
N ILE A 209 -6.30 4.83 -1.40
CA ILE A 209 -6.10 3.74 -2.34
C ILE A 209 -6.94 2.53 -1.94
N HIS A 210 -7.69 2.01 -2.90
CA HIS A 210 -8.46 0.78 -2.80
C HIS A 210 -7.57 -0.40 -3.19
N LEU A 211 -7.49 -1.40 -2.32
CA LEU A 211 -6.70 -2.61 -2.52
C LEU A 211 -7.58 -3.85 -2.38
N GLU A 212 -7.52 -4.73 -3.38
CA GLU A 212 -8.15 -6.06 -3.34
C GLU A 212 -7.11 -7.12 -3.65
N ALA A 213 -7.03 -8.18 -2.86
CA ALA A 213 -6.22 -9.34 -3.20
C ALA A 213 -6.94 -10.65 -2.93
N ILE A 214 -6.74 -11.62 -3.82
CA ILE A 214 -7.20 -12.99 -3.64
C ILE A 214 -6.15 -13.96 -4.17
N SER A 215 -5.83 -15.00 -3.39
CA SER A 215 -5.00 -16.10 -3.90
C SER A 215 -5.85 -17.13 -4.66
N THR A 216 -5.23 -17.89 -5.56
CA THR A 216 -5.94 -18.90 -6.37
C THR A 216 -6.56 -20.02 -5.52
N ASP A 217 -5.95 -20.33 -4.38
CA ASP A 217 -6.46 -21.26 -3.36
C ASP A 217 -7.42 -20.60 -2.35
N LYS A 218 -7.66 -19.30 -2.49
CA LYS A 218 -8.52 -18.44 -1.64
C LYS A 218 -8.10 -18.32 -0.17
N SER A 219 -6.89 -18.75 0.20
CA SER A 219 -6.37 -18.63 1.57
C SER A 219 -5.97 -17.20 1.94
N LEU A 220 -5.56 -16.38 0.97
CA LEU A 220 -5.46 -14.93 1.08
C LEU A 220 -6.71 -14.31 0.42
N ASN A 221 -7.44 -13.46 1.16
CA ASN A 221 -8.56 -12.70 0.63
C ASN A 221 -8.76 -11.43 1.46
N PHE A 222 -8.61 -10.26 0.85
CA PHE A 222 -8.91 -8.98 1.50
C PHE A 222 -9.44 -7.94 0.52
N ASN A 223 -10.15 -6.96 1.07
CA ASN A 223 -10.65 -5.80 0.34
C ASN A 223 -10.69 -4.61 1.30
N VAL A 224 -9.83 -3.62 1.05
CA VAL A 224 -9.58 -2.50 1.96
C VAL A 224 -9.42 -1.19 1.23
N TYR A 225 -9.81 -0.11 1.89
CA TYR A 225 -9.52 1.25 1.46
C TYR A 225 -8.61 1.91 2.48
N LEU A 226 -7.46 2.41 2.02
CA LEU A 226 -6.48 3.10 2.85
C LEU A 226 -6.61 4.60 2.62
N TYR A 227 -6.78 5.38 3.67
CA TYR A 227 -6.79 6.84 3.55
C TYR A 227 -5.38 7.35 3.23
N ASN A 228 -5.30 8.36 2.36
CA ASN A 228 -4.05 9.02 2.00
C ASN A 228 -3.81 10.20 2.95
N VAL A 229 -3.47 9.90 4.20
CA VAL A 229 -3.37 10.87 5.31
C VAL A 229 -2.05 10.75 6.05
N GLN A 230 -1.64 11.84 6.69
CA GLN A 230 -0.37 11.98 7.39
C GLN A 230 -0.64 12.62 8.77
N PRO A 231 -0.15 12.05 9.88
CA PRO A 231 -0.17 12.74 11.17
C PRO A 231 0.44 14.13 11.07
N ASN A 232 -0.14 15.10 11.77
CA ASN A 232 0.34 16.49 11.85
C ASN A 232 0.28 17.31 10.55
N VAL A 233 -0.38 16.81 9.49
CA VAL A 233 -0.41 17.45 8.18
C VAL A 233 -1.80 17.35 7.56
N SER A 234 -2.30 18.46 7.02
CA SER A 234 -3.49 18.49 6.17
C SER A 234 -3.09 18.70 4.71
N PHE A 235 -3.84 18.10 3.79
CA PHE A 235 -3.62 18.19 2.35
C PHE A 235 -4.84 18.81 1.65
N ASP A 236 -4.57 19.76 0.78
CA ASP A 236 -5.48 20.12 -0.30
C ASP A 236 -5.31 19.10 -1.43
N TYR A 237 -6.25 18.17 -1.56
CA TYR A 237 -6.20 17.11 -2.56
C TYR A 237 -6.40 17.62 -4.00
N ALA A 238 -6.99 18.81 -4.18
CA ALA A 238 -7.13 19.40 -5.50
C ALA A 238 -5.76 19.66 -6.14
N THR A 239 -4.81 20.16 -5.34
CA THR A 239 -3.47 20.53 -5.81
C THR A 239 -2.36 19.62 -5.32
N GLY A 240 -2.58 18.86 -4.25
CA GLY A 240 -1.57 18.09 -3.52
C GLY A 240 -0.72 18.93 -2.55
N ARG A 241 -1.04 20.22 -2.35
CA ARG A 241 -0.34 21.08 -1.40
C ARG A 241 -0.71 20.73 0.04
N SER A 242 0.22 20.98 0.96
CA SER A 242 0.06 20.65 2.37
C SER A 242 0.28 21.85 3.29
N THR A 243 -0.39 21.81 4.44
CA THR A 243 -0.19 22.69 5.59
C THR A 243 0.08 21.86 6.85
N ILE A 244 0.87 22.40 7.78
CA ILE A 244 1.03 21.78 9.09
C ILE A 244 -0.29 21.92 9.83
N ASP A 245 -0.82 20.80 10.32
CA ASP A 245 -2.02 20.73 11.14
C ASP A 245 -1.77 19.74 12.28
N ARG A 246 -1.28 20.25 13.42
CA ARG A 246 -0.97 19.44 14.61
C ARG A 246 -2.20 18.81 15.26
N ASN A 247 -3.41 19.19 14.83
CA ASN A 247 -4.65 18.57 15.29
C ASN A 247 -5.07 17.37 14.41
N MET A 248 -4.37 17.12 13.29
CA MET A 248 -4.53 15.92 12.48
C MET A 248 -3.88 14.73 13.19
N HIS A 249 -4.69 14.00 13.94
CA HIS A 249 -4.30 12.77 14.62
C HIS A 249 -4.64 11.58 13.73
N VAL A 250 -3.65 10.75 13.44
CA VAL A 250 -3.86 9.47 12.75
C VAL A 250 -3.27 8.39 13.64
N PRO A 251 -4.09 7.50 14.23
CA PRO A 251 -3.58 6.45 15.10
C PRO A 251 -2.72 5.47 14.31
N ASP A 252 -1.66 4.96 14.94
CA ASP A 252 -0.91 3.83 14.41
C ASP A 252 -1.84 2.61 14.24
N PRO A 253 -1.61 1.80 13.19
CA PRO A 253 -2.42 0.63 12.86
C PRO A 253 -2.24 -0.55 13.82
#